data_AF-A0A7W8F797-F1
#
_entry.id   AF-A0A7W8F797-F1
#
_cell.length_a   1.000
_cell.length_b   1.000
_cell.length_c   1.000
_cell.angle_alpha   90.00
_cell.angle_beta   90.00
_cell.angle_gamma   90.00
#
_symmetry.space_group_name_H-M   'P 1'
#
loop_
_entity.id
_entity.type
_entity.pdbx_description
1 polymer ?
#
loop_
_entity_poly.entity_id
_entity_poly.type
_entity_poly.pdbx_seq_one_letter_code
_entity_poly.pdbx_strand_id
1 'polypeptide(L)'
;MADPNFSGINPDNLLRTIKRLESGSKTLHSAKAAYLPRFQRFGLDTGNLTEIGRIAGWVDDALPMLRRRQTLAAAMETDDGRLQRKAMVHLREPIPTVGEARANGRELATEINEAAALDPGKAGAAFHRIAEELARHSSDPDFTSAFFAKMEPGLLKVLPVTVAAASAPTAADDIRVFGSAFTTAVNATSPTPGFDRAAALFHGDIGKDEPTAVFNRALMQGDDTDLWAIAWKHTQIAVKKLGDPADTWSDTAGLLASVIGMQAKYAGHFWERSQKFSDEAGRLYQRRINSMSPEDRRQFKKDTRRAARAARQSAREAERILGKFGMGSFSRLMEASVAEGGSWLSGKLPGLGPPSSATLFGRSLHAGGKLPLVGTVLTIGAIGWDVAHDEELDVAIAASTRLTKP
;
A
#
# COMPACT_ATOMS: atom_id res chain seq x y z
N MET A 1 -6.74 7.34 -36.00
CA MET A 1 -7.41 8.61 -35.68
C MET A 1 -7.17 8.85 -34.19
N ALA A 2 -6.57 9.97 -33.77
CA ALA A 2 -6.37 10.24 -32.35
C ALA A 2 -7.73 10.45 -31.69
N ASP A 3 -8.01 9.77 -30.58
CA ASP A 3 -9.23 9.98 -29.79
C ASP A 3 -9.21 11.44 -29.29
N PRO A 4 -10.19 12.29 -29.62
CA PRO A 4 -10.21 13.69 -29.19
C PRO A 4 -10.37 13.85 -27.67
N ASN A 5 -10.77 12.78 -26.96
CA ASN A 5 -10.99 12.77 -25.52
C ASN A 5 -9.80 12.21 -24.74
N PHE A 6 -8.60 12.37 -25.28
CA PHE A 6 -7.39 11.76 -24.76
C PHE A 6 -6.35 12.78 -24.31
N SER A 7 -5.82 12.58 -23.10
CA SER A 7 -4.67 13.32 -22.57
C SER A 7 -3.55 12.37 -22.16
N GLY A 8 -2.41 12.45 -22.86
CA GLY A 8 -1.17 11.80 -22.44
C GLY A 8 -0.53 12.61 -21.30
N ILE A 9 -0.35 11.99 -20.13
CA ILE A 9 0.19 12.65 -18.94
C ILE A 9 1.39 11.89 -18.42
N ASN A 10 2.48 12.58 -18.13
CA ASN A 10 3.54 12.03 -17.28
C ASN A 10 3.31 12.54 -15.84
N PRO A 11 3.00 11.65 -14.87
CA PRO A 11 2.56 12.06 -13.53
C PRO A 11 3.62 12.87 -12.79
N ASP A 12 4.90 12.54 -12.93
CA ASP A 12 6.01 13.25 -12.31
C ASP A 12 6.22 14.66 -12.91
N ASN A 13 6.16 14.78 -14.24
CA ASN A 13 6.24 16.07 -14.91
C ASN A 13 5.08 16.98 -14.51
N LEU A 14 3.87 16.44 -14.48
CA LEU A 14 2.69 17.19 -14.07
C LEU A 14 2.80 17.63 -12.60
N LEU A 15 3.27 16.76 -11.71
CA LEU A 15 3.50 17.11 -10.31
C LEU A 15 4.54 18.24 -10.16
N ARG A 16 5.63 18.22 -10.95
CA ARG A 16 6.61 19.31 -10.97
C ARG A 16 5.99 20.62 -11.46
N THR A 17 5.17 20.57 -12.51
CA THR A 17 4.44 21.73 -13.02
C THR A 17 3.48 22.31 -12.00
N ILE A 18 2.68 21.46 -11.33
CA ILE A 18 1.78 21.87 -10.24
C ILE A 18 2.54 22.59 -9.13
N LYS A 19 3.67 22.04 -8.68
CA LYS A 19 4.51 22.67 -7.64
C LYS A 19 5.04 24.04 -8.07
N ARG A 20 5.43 24.18 -9.34
CA ARG A 20 5.89 25.47 -9.90
C ARG A 20 4.75 26.49 -9.98
N LEU A 21 3.58 26.07 -10.45
CA LEU A 21 2.39 26.92 -10.52
C LEU A 21 1.95 27.39 -9.14
N GLU A 22 1.93 26.50 -8.15
CA GLU A 22 1.60 26.84 -6.77
C GLU A 22 2.59 27.85 -6.18
N SER A 23 3.89 27.63 -6.36
CA SER A 23 4.93 28.59 -5.92
C SER A 23 4.81 29.94 -6.63
N GLY A 24 4.54 29.93 -7.94
CA GLY A 24 4.31 31.12 -8.76
C GLY A 24 3.10 31.91 -8.29
N SER A 25 1.94 31.25 -8.11
CA SER A 25 0.71 31.88 -7.61
C SER A 25 0.94 32.56 -6.26
N LYS A 26 1.58 31.87 -5.30
CA LYS A 26 1.93 32.45 -4.00
C LYS A 26 2.83 33.70 -4.12
N THR A 27 3.78 33.67 -5.05
CA THR A 27 4.68 34.81 -5.32
C THR A 27 3.90 36.00 -5.89
N LEU A 28 2.99 35.76 -6.85
CA LEU A 28 2.16 36.79 -7.46
C LEU A 28 1.19 37.42 -6.45
N HIS A 29 0.52 36.61 -5.62
CA HIS A 29 -0.32 37.11 -4.53
C HIS A 29 0.47 37.95 -3.54
N SER A 30 1.65 37.48 -3.15
CA SER A 30 2.54 38.21 -2.22
C SER A 30 2.99 39.55 -2.80
N ALA A 31 3.36 39.56 -4.09
CA ALA A 31 3.73 40.79 -4.80
C ALA A 31 2.55 41.77 -4.86
N LYS A 32 1.35 41.30 -5.25
CA LYS A 32 0.14 42.13 -5.25
C LYS A 32 -0.12 42.72 -3.87
N ALA A 33 -0.10 41.90 -2.81
CA ALA A 33 -0.35 42.35 -1.44
C ALA A 33 0.69 43.39 -0.96
N ALA A 34 1.96 43.23 -1.34
CA ALA A 34 3.03 44.16 -0.96
C ALA A 34 2.98 45.50 -1.71
N TYR A 35 2.63 45.49 -3.01
CA TYR A 35 2.68 46.68 -3.86
C TYR A 35 1.36 47.44 -3.94
N LEU A 36 0.21 46.77 -3.86
CA LEU A 36 -1.10 47.40 -4.02
C LEU A 36 -1.33 48.58 -3.06
N PRO A 37 -1.06 48.48 -1.74
CA PRO A 37 -1.24 49.60 -0.83
C PRO A 37 -0.32 50.79 -1.14
N ARG A 38 0.88 50.50 -1.67
CA ARG A 38 1.86 51.55 -2.04
C ARG A 38 1.38 52.32 -3.27
N PHE A 39 0.89 51.61 -4.29
CA PHE A 39 0.34 52.23 -5.48
C PHE A 39 -0.87 53.10 -5.15
N GLN A 40 -1.78 52.58 -4.32
CA GLN A 40 -2.94 53.33 -3.84
C GLN A 40 -2.54 54.59 -3.06
N ARG A 41 -1.53 54.50 -2.18
CA ARG A 41 -1.03 55.64 -1.42
C ARG A 41 -0.50 56.79 -2.30
N PHE A 42 0.11 56.46 -3.43
CA PHE A 42 0.69 57.46 -4.35
C PHE A 42 -0.26 57.82 -5.51
N GLY A 43 -1.50 57.33 -5.52
CA GLY A 43 -2.44 57.58 -6.60
C GLY A 43 -2.00 57.01 -7.96
N LEU A 44 -1.19 55.94 -7.95
CA LEU A 44 -0.70 55.26 -9.16
C LEU A 44 -1.73 54.24 -9.67
N ASP A 45 -1.70 53.96 -10.97
CA ASP A 45 -2.59 52.98 -11.61
C ASP A 45 -2.37 51.55 -11.06
N THR A 46 -3.44 50.93 -10.56
CA THR A 46 -3.45 49.57 -10.00
C THR A 46 -3.93 48.50 -10.96
N GLY A 47 -4.23 48.84 -12.23
CA GLY A 47 -4.76 47.91 -13.23
C GLY A 47 -3.90 46.65 -13.39
N ASN A 48 -2.60 46.82 -13.60
CA ASN A 48 -1.65 45.71 -13.75
C ASN A 48 -1.55 44.82 -12.50
N LEU A 49 -1.61 45.40 -11.29
CA LEU A 49 -1.59 44.63 -10.04
C LEU A 49 -2.87 43.83 -9.83
N THR A 50 -4.00 44.37 -10.28
CA THR A 50 -5.29 43.66 -10.26
C THR A 50 -5.25 42.47 -11.22
N GLU A 51 -4.71 42.67 -12.42
CA GLU A 51 -4.52 41.62 -13.43
C GLU A 51 -3.61 40.50 -12.92
N ILE A 52 -2.49 40.84 -12.29
CA ILE A 52 -1.60 39.86 -11.65
C ILE A 52 -2.37 39.01 -10.62
N GLY A 53 -3.22 39.63 -9.81
CA GLY A 53 -4.07 38.91 -8.86
C GLY A 53 -5.10 38.02 -9.52
N ARG A 54 -5.65 38.43 -10.67
CA ARG A 54 -6.59 37.63 -11.45
C ARG A 54 -5.91 36.38 -12.02
N ILE A 55 -4.70 36.53 -12.56
CA ILE A 55 -3.89 35.40 -13.05
C ILE A 55 -3.57 34.43 -11.91
N ALA A 56 -3.16 34.94 -10.74
CA ALA A 56 -2.89 34.10 -9.57
C ALA A 56 -4.16 33.35 -9.11
N GLY A 57 -5.31 34.03 -9.05
CA GLY A 57 -6.60 33.40 -8.74
C GLY A 57 -7.00 32.31 -9.74
N TRP A 58 -6.82 32.55 -11.04
CA TRP A 58 -7.07 31.53 -12.06
C TRP A 58 -6.19 30.29 -11.89
N VAL A 59 -4.91 30.47 -11.52
CA VAL A 59 -4.02 29.34 -11.20
C VAL A 59 -4.57 28.55 -10.00
N ASP A 60 -4.99 29.25 -8.94
CA ASP A 60 -5.55 28.62 -7.74
C ASP A 60 -6.81 27.82 -8.05
N ASP A 61 -7.67 28.32 -8.94
CA ASP A 61 -8.88 27.65 -9.40
C ASP A 61 -8.58 26.41 -10.26
N ALA A 62 -7.51 26.44 -11.07
CA ALA A 62 -7.11 25.34 -11.93
C ALA A 62 -6.32 24.22 -11.19
N LEU A 63 -5.60 24.56 -10.12
CA LEU A 63 -4.73 23.63 -9.39
C LEU A 63 -5.44 22.36 -8.88
N PRO A 64 -6.66 22.40 -8.30
CA PRO A 64 -7.38 21.21 -7.87
C PRO A 64 -7.56 20.19 -8.98
N MET A 65 -7.96 20.64 -10.18
CA MET A 65 -8.17 19.75 -11.31
C MET A 65 -6.85 19.19 -11.87
N LEU A 66 -5.77 19.98 -11.85
CA LEU A 66 -4.45 19.47 -12.22
C LEU A 66 -3.95 18.40 -11.23
N ARG A 67 -4.15 18.60 -9.92
CA ARG A 67 -3.81 17.60 -8.90
C ARG A 67 -4.62 16.32 -9.07
N ARG A 68 -5.90 16.46 -9.42
CA ARG A 68 -6.77 15.33 -9.73
C ARG A 68 -6.24 14.52 -10.92
N ARG A 69 -5.91 15.19 -12.02
CA ARG A 69 -5.25 14.57 -13.19
C ARG A 69 -3.98 13.84 -12.83
N GLN A 70 -3.13 14.48 -12.02
CA GLN A 70 -1.87 13.89 -11.59
C GLN A 70 -2.08 12.64 -10.74
N THR A 71 -3.07 12.66 -9.85
CA THR A 71 -3.38 11.53 -8.96
C THR A 71 -3.89 10.33 -9.76
N LEU A 72 -4.82 10.56 -10.70
CA LEU A 72 -5.31 9.51 -11.60
C LEU A 72 -4.18 8.96 -12.46
N ALA A 73 -3.37 9.84 -13.05
CA ALA A 73 -2.24 9.43 -13.86
C ALA A 73 -1.22 8.58 -13.08
N ALA A 74 -0.94 8.95 -11.82
CA ALA A 74 -0.04 8.20 -10.96
C ALA A 74 -0.60 6.82 -10.58
N ALA A 75 -1.91 6.71 -10.35
CA ALA A 75 -2.55 5.44 -10.07
C ALA A 75 -2.52 4.49 -11.28
N MET A 76 -2.70 5.02 -12.49
CA MET A 76 -2.58 4.23 -13.73
C MET A 76 -1.15 3.74 -13.99
N GLU A 77 -0.12 4.53 -13.64
CA GLU A 77 1.27 4.10 -13.77
C GLU A 77 1.59 2.89 -12.87
N THR A 78 0.93 2.78 -11.71
CA THR A 78 1.11 1.65 -10.80
C THR A 78 0.35 0.38 -11.21
N ASP A 79 -0.76 0.52 -11.94
CA ASP A 79 -1.65 -0.60 -12.28
C ASP A 79 -1.09 -1.48 -13.42
N ASP A 80 -0.30 -0.89 -14.34
CA ASP A 80 0.23 -1.59 -15.52
C ASP A 80 1.27 -2.69 -15.21
N GLY A 81 1.64 -2.92 -13.93
CA GLY A 81 2.58 -3.95 -13.47
C GLY A 81 4.02 -3.81 -14.03
N ARG A 82 4.23 -2.87 -14.93
CA ARG A 82 5.50 -2.53 -15.56
C ARG A 82 6.01 -1.28 -14.86
N LEU A 83 7.04 -1.46 -14.03
CA LEU A 83 7.79 -0.39 -13.34
C LEU A 83 8.57 0.53 -14.32
N GLN A 84 7.99 0.88 -15.46
CA GLN A 84 8.56 1.87 -16.36
C GLN A 84 8.11 3.26 -15.89
N ARG A 85 8.80 3.80 -14.88
CA ARG A 85 8.63 5.11 -14.23
C ARG A 85 8.76 6.35 -15.15
N LYS A 86 8.63 6.17 -16.47
CA LYS A 86 8.80 7.22 -17.49
C LYS A 86 7.73 7.15 -18.59
N ALA A 87 6.74 6.27 -18.47
CA ALA A 87 5.69 6.17 -19.47
C ALA A 87 4.73 7.36 -19.37
N MET A 88 4.29 7.86 -20.53
CA MET A 88 3.12 8.73 -20.60
C MET A 88 1.90 7.83 -20.38
N VAL A 89 1.10 8.13 -19.36
CA VAL A 89 -0.15 7.40 -19.12
C VAL A 89 -1.29 8.04 -19.88
N HIS A 90 -2.28 7.21 -20.15
CA HIS A 90 -3.37 7.49 -21.06
C HIS A 90 -4.62 7.87 -20.27
N LEU A 91 -4.89 9.17 -20.09
CA LEU A 91 -6.04 9.61 -19.30
C LEU A 91 -7.19 10.04 -20.20
N ARG A 92 -8.39 9.51 -19.91
CA ARG A 92 -9.62 9.82 -20.64
C ARG A 92 -10.28 11.07 -20.09
N GLU A 93 -10.67 11.97 -20.97
CA GLU A 93 -11.38 13.21 -20.67
C GLU A 93 -12.87 13.09 -21.08
N PRO A 94 -13.79 13.85 -20.47
CA PRO A 94 -13.59 14.74 -19.33
C PRO A 94 -13.39 13.96 -18.03
N ILE A 95 -12.55 14.48 -17.15
CA ILE A 95 -12.28 13.87 -15.84
C ILE A 95 -13.27 14.39 -14.81
N PRO A 96 -13.95 13.50 -14.06
CA PRO A 96 -14.85 13.91 -12.98
C PRO A 96 -14.06 14.62 -11.88
N THR A 97 -14.69 15.64 -11.31
CA THR A 97 -14.18 16.31 -10.11
C THR A 97 -14.06 15.31 -8.95
N VAL A 98 -13.26 15.64 -7.94
CA VAL A 98 -13.18 14.84 -6.70
C VAL A 98 -14.57 14.65 -6.07
N GLY A 99 -15.41 15.69 -6.09
CA GLY A 99 -16.76 15.64 -5.54
C GLY A 99 -17.66 14.64 -6.26
N GLU A 100 -17.66 14.69 -7.60
CA GLU A 100 -18.44 13.77 -8.45
C GLU A 100 -17.94 12.33 -8.33
N ALA A 101 -16.63 12.09 -8.40
CA ALA A 101 -16.05 10.75 -8.25
C ALA A 101 -16.45 10.11 -6.91
N ARG A 102 -16.37 10.88 -5.82
CA ARG A 102 -16.79 10.42 -4.50
C ARG A 102 -18.29 10.21 -4.39
N ALA A 103 -19.11 11.02 -5.07
CA ALA A 103 -20.56 10.85 -5.09
C ALA A 103 -20.95 9.55 -5.79
N ASN A 104 -20.40 9.31 -6.99
CA ASN A 104 -20.64 8.11 -7.77
C ASN A 104 -20.15 6.85 -7.03
N GLY A 105 -18.98 6.91 -6.37
CA GLY A 105 -18.49 5.80 -5.55
C GLY A 105 -19.43 5.46 -4.39
N ARG A 106 -20.01 6.47 -3.72
CA ARG A 106 -21.01 6.24 -2.64
C ARG A 106 -22.32 5.68 -3.14
N GLU A 107 -22.76 6.09 -4.33
CA GLU A 107 -23.96 5.58 -4.97
C GLU A 107 -23.79 4.09 -5.29
N LEU A 108 -22.68 3.72 -5.93
CA LEU A 108 -22.36 2.32 -6.22
C LEU A 108 -22.23 1.47 -4.94
N ALA A 109 -21.73 2.05 -3.84
CA ALA A 109 -21.69 1.38 -2.55
C ALA A 109 -23.07 1.21 -1.90
N THR A 110 -24.05 2.03 -2.26
CA THR A 110 -25.43 1.82 -1.82
C THR A 110 -26.04 0.64 -2.57
N GLU A 111 -25.80 0.56 -3.89
CA GLU A 111 -26.25 -0.54 -4.73
C GLU A 111 -25.68 -1.91 -4.28
N ILE A 112 -24.42 -1.97 -3.82
CA ILE A 112 -23.86 -3.24 -3.33
C ILE A 112 -24.48 -3.70 -2.02
N ASN A 113 -24.83 -2.76 -1.13
CA ASN A 113 -25.54 -3.10 0.10
C ASN A 113 -26.94 -3.65 -0.21
N GLU A 114 -27.62 -3.08 -1.21
CA GLU A 114 -28.92 -3.58 -1.69
C GLU A 114 -28.78 -4.94 -2.39
N ALA A 115 -27.75 -5.13 -3.20
CA ALA A 115 -27.47 -6.39 -3.90
C ALA A 115 -27.26 -7.56 -2.92
N ALA A 116 -26.64 -7.30 -1.77
CA ALA A 116 -26.43 -8.30 -0.73
C ALA A 116 -27.72 -8.79 -0.06
N ALA A 117 -28.82 -8.03 -0.16
CA ALA A 117 -30.13 -8.41 0.36
C ALA A 117 -30.99 -9.20 -0.66
N LEU A 118 -30.50 -9.39 -1.90
CA LEU A 118 -31.21 -10.14 -2.93
C LEU A 118 -31.04 -11.65 -2.78
N ASP A 119 -31.98 -12.40 -3.37
CA ASP A 119 -31.83 -13.85 -3.52
C ASP A 119 -30.52 -14.19 -4.27
N PRO A 120 -29.83 -15.29 -3.93
CA PRO A 120 -28.50 -15.62 -4.48
C PRO A 120 -28.41 -15.55 -6.01
N GLY A 121 -29.44 -16.03 -6.73
CA GLY A 121 -29.47 -16.01 -8.20
C GLY A 121 -29.55 -14.61 -8.82
N LYS A 122 -30.11 -13.62 -8.11
CA LYS A 122 -30.16 -12.21 -8.55
C LYS A 122 -28.97 -11.42 -8.02
N ALA A 123 -28.50 -11.75 -6.81
CA ALA A 123 -27.33 -11.13 -6.21
C ALA A 123 -26.08 -11.28 -7.10
N GLY A 124 -25.91 -12.44 -7.74
CA GLY A 124 -24.75 -12.71 -8.61
C GLY A 124 -24.63 -11.75 -9.79
N ALA A 125 -25.73 -11.53 -10.52
CA ALA A 125 -25.76 -10.58 -11.63
C ALA A 125 -25.58 -9.12 -11.15
N ALA A 126 -26.13 -8.79 -9.98
CA ALA A 126 -25.96 -7.46 -9.39
C ALA A 126 -24.50 -7.20 -8.98
N PHE A 127 -23.85 -8.16 -8.32
CA PHE A 127 -22.43 -8.06 -7.96
C PHE A 127 -21.54 -7.93 -9.19
N HIS A 128 -21.80 -8.71 -10.25
CA HIS A 128 -21.04 -8.61 -11.48
C HIS A 128 -21.16 -7.22 -12.12
N ARG A 129 -22.37 -6.68 -12.26
CA ARG A 129 -22.58 -5.31 -12.77
C ARG A 129 -21.86 -4.27 -11.93
N ILE A 130 -21.89 -4.41 -10.61
CA ILE A 130 -21.18 -3.50 -9.69
C ILE A 130 -19.67 -3.63 -9.87
N ALA A 131 -19.16 -4.85 -10.03
CA ALA A 131 -17.75 -5.08 -10.32
C ALA A 131 -17.36 -4.49 -11.67
N GLU A 132 -18.18 -4.59 -12.72
CA GLU A 132 -17.90 -3.95 -14.01
C GLU A 132 -17.81 -2.42 -13.89
N GLU A 133 -18.71 -1.79 -13.14
CA GLU A 133 -18.65 -0.36 -12.91
C GLU A 133 -17.44 0.01 -12.06
N LEU A 134 -17.15 -0.75 -11.01
CA LEU A 134 -15.97 -0.56 -10.18
C LEU A 134 -14.67 -0.74 -10.98
N ALA A 135 -14.62 -1.67 -11.93
CA ALA A 135 -13.47 -1.89 -12.82
C ALA A 135 -13.19 -0.68 -13.71
N ARG A 136 -14.23 0.05 -14.16
CA ARG A 136 -14.05 1.28 -14.95
C ARG A 136 -13.40 2.41 -14.15
N HIS A 137 -13.51 2.36 -12.82
CA HIS A 137 -12.98 3.36 -11.90
C HIS A 137 -11.97 2.78 -10.91
N SER A 138 -11.42 1.59 -11.16
CA SER A 138 -10.58 0.87 -10.18
C SER A 138 -9.26 1.60 -9.90
N SER A 139 -8.79 2.42 -10.85
CA SER A 139 -7.61 3.28 -10.72
C SER A 139 -7.92 4.67 -10.16
N ASP A 140 -9.17 4.94 -9.77
CA ASP A 140 -9.58 6.21 -9.18
C ASP A 140 -9.63 6.12 -7.64
N PRO A 141 -8.65 6.68 -6.91
CA PRO A 141 -8.61 6.60 -5.45
C PRO A 141 -9.73 7.38 -4.76
N ASP A 142 -10.27 8.43 -5.37
CA ASP A 142 -11.38 9.18 -4.78
C ASP A 142 -12.69 8.41 -4.89
N PHE A 143 -12.93 7.79 -6.06
CA PHE A 143 -14.09 6.91 -6.28
C PHE A 143 -14.03 5.68 -5.36
N THR A 144 -12.95 4.93 -5.43
CA THR A 144 -12.79 3.65 -4.70
C THR A 144 -12.79 3.86 -3.18
N SER A 145 -12.09 4.87 -2.66
CA SER A 145 -12.14 5.16 -1.21
C SER A 145 -13.53 5.57 -0.75
N ALA A 146 -14.29 6.31 -1.56
CA ALA A 146 -15.66 6.68 -1.23
C ALA A 146 -16.61 5.48 -1.27
N PHE A 147 -16.41 4.57 -2.23
CA PHE A 147 -17.14 3.31 -2.34
C PHE A 147 -16.97 2.49 -1.05
N PHE A 148 -15.74 2.13 -0.69
CA PHE A 148 -15.50 1.31 0.51
C PHE A 148 -15.83 2.04 1.82
N ALA A 149 -15.69 3.36 1.90
CA ALA A 149 -16.08 4.13 3.09
C ALA A 149 -17.59 4.08 3.38
N LYS A 150 -18.41 3.89 2.33
CA LYS A 150 -19.87 3.90 2.42
C LYS A 150 -20.48 2.51 2.53
N MET A 151 -19.75 1.46 2.14
CA MET A 151 -20.19 0.08 2.32
C MET A 151 -20.50 -0.23 3.78
N GLU A 152 -21.46 -1.13 4.00
CA GLU A 152 -21.75 -1.59 5.35
C GLU A 152 -20.58 -2.44 5.88
N PRO A 153 -20.04 -2.15 7.10
CA PRO A 153 -18.87 -2.86 7.63
C PRO A 153 -19.07 -4.38 7.74
N GLY A 154 -20.30 -4.80 8.08
CA GLY A 154 -20.66 -6.21 8.16
C GLY A 154 -20.52 -6.90 6.81
N LEU A 155 -21.09 -6.31 5.74
CA LEU A 155 -20.97 -6.82 4.38
C LEU A 155 -19.52 -6.81 3.89
N LEU A 156 -18.81 -5.69 4.05
CA LEU A 156 -17.44 -5.55 3.56
C LEU A 156 -16.52 -6.64 4.13
N LYS A 157 -16.68 -6.97 5.43
CA LYS A 157 -15.91 -8.01 6.11
C LYS A 157 -16.10 -9.40 5.51
N VAL A 158 -17.27 -9.69 4.93
CA VAL A 158 -17.63 -10.99 4.35
C VAL A 158 -17.90 -10.91 2.85
N LEU A 159 -17.48 -9.83 2.19
CA LEU A 159 -17.78 -9.57 0.79
C LEU A 159 -17.33 -10.73 -0.13
N PRO A 160 -16.11 -11.28 0.00
CA PRO A 160 -15.68 -12.41 -0.83
C PRO A 160 -16.56 -13.65 -0.69
N VAL A 161 -16.99 -13.96 0.53
CA VAL A 161 -17.90 -15.07 0.82
C VAL A 161 -19.28 -14.80 0.21
N THR A 162 -19.78 -13.57 0.33
CA THR A 162 -21.11 -13.18 -0.18
C THR A 162 -21.17 -13.26 -1.70
N VAL A 163 -20.15 -12.74 -2.39
CA VAL A 163 -20.05 -12.83 -3.86
C VAL A 163 -19.88 -14.27 -4.33
N ALA A 164 -19.08 -15.08 -3.62
CA ALA A 164 -18.94 -16.50 -3.92
C ALA A 164 -20.26 -17.28 -3.69
N ALA A 165 -21.02 -16.95 -2.64
CA ALA A 165 -22.31 -17.57 -2.32
C ALA A 165 -23.37 -17.30 -3.39
N ALA A 166 -23.32 -16.13 -4.04
CA ALA A 166 -24.17 -15.81 -5.17
C ALA A 166 -23.95 -16.71 -6.40
N SER A 167 -22.88 -17.52 -6.42
CA SER A 167 -22.63 -18.58 -7.40
C SER A 167 -22.62 -18.12 -8.86
N ALA A 168 -22.29 -16.85 -9.10
CA ALA A 168 -22.08 -16.32 -10.44
C ALA A 168 -20.79 -16.92 -11.06
N PRO A 169 -20.76 -17.21 -12.37
CA PRO A 169 -19.55 -17.69 -13.04
C PRO A 169 -18.41 -16.66 -13.01
N THR A 170 -18.74 -15.37 -12.86
CA THR A 170 -17.82 -14.23 -12.81
C THR A 170 -17.27 -13.94 -11.41
N ALA A 171 -17.78 -14.61 -10.37
CA ALA A 171 -17.51 -14.26 -8.97
C ALA A 171 -16.02 -14.15 -8.63
N ALA A 172 -15.17 -14.99 -9.24
CA ALA A 172 -13.73 -14.95 -9.04
C ALA A 172 -13.11 -13.66 -9.60
N ASP A 173 -13.50 -13.27 -10.80
CA ASP A 173 -13.00 -12.07 -11.47
C ASP A 173 -13.57 -10.81 -10.80
N ASP A 174 -14.84 -10.85 -10.38
CA ASP A 174 -15.48 -9.77 -9.63
C ASP A 174 -14.71 -9.49 -8.33
N ILE A 175 -14.31 -10.53 -7.57
CA ILE A 175 -13.50 -10.35 -6.35
C ILE A 175 -12.10 -9.80 -6.63
N ARG A 176 -11.49 -10.12 -7.77
CA ARG A 176 -10.23 -9.47 -8.16
C ARG A 176 -10.41 -7.97 -8.38
N VAL A 177 -11.51 -7.57 -9.02
CA VAL A 177 -11.83 -6.16 -9.21
C VAL A 177 -12.04 -5.46 -7.87
N PHE A 178 -12.83 -6.05 -6.96
CA PHE A 178 -13.00 -5.51 -5.62
C PHE A 178 -11.67 -5.38 -4.87
N GLY A 179 -10.79 -6.37 -4.97
CA GLY A 179 -9.48 -6.33 -4.35
C GLY A 179 -8.57 -5.24 -4.94
N SER A 180 -8.47 -5.16 -6.26
CA SER A 180 -7.71 -4.11 -6.96
C SER A 180 -8.19 -2.71 -6.57
N ALA A 181 -9.51 -2.49 -6.61
CA ALA A 181 -10.12 -1.23 -6.21
C ALA A 181 -9.87 -0.90 -4.73
N PHE A 182 -9.90 -1.90 -3.84
CA PHE A 182 -9.60 -1.70 -2.43
C PHE A 182 -8.14 -1.28 -2.23
N THR A 183 -7.21 -1.91 -2.94
CA THR A 183 -5.80 -1.53 -2.93
C THR A 183 -5.61 -0.09 -3.44
N THR A 184 -6.27 0.32 -4.52
CA THR A 184 -6.27 1.73 -4.96
C THR A 184 -6.79 2.68 -3.87
N ALA A 185 -7.86 2.31 -3.18
CA ALA A 185 -8.42 3.10 -2.09
C ALA A 185 -7.45 3.23 -0.89
N VAL A 186 -6.77 2.15 -0.51
CA VAL A 186 -5.74 2.16 0.55
C VAL A 186 -4.56 3.06 0.19
N ASN A 187 -4.21 3.12 -1.09
CA ASN A 187 -3.08 3.88 -1.58
C ASN A 187 -3.42 5.35 -1.90
N ALA A 188 -4.68 5.77 -1.69
CA ALA A 188 -5.11 7.14 -1.84
C ALA A 188 -4.30 8.09 -0.92
N THR A 189 -3.79 9.19 -1.46
CA THR A 189 -3.03 10.18 -0.66
C THR A 189 -3.92 10.93 0.34
N SER A 190 -5.21 11.11 -0.01
CA SER A 190 -6.21 11.73 0.85
C SER A 190 -7.53 10.97 0.68
N PRO A 191 -7.68 9.79 1.31
CA PRO A 191 -8.87 8.98 1.17
C PRO A 191 -10.11 9.71 1.70
N THR A 192 -11.28 9.33 1.20
CA THR A 192 -12.56 9.88 1.66
C THR A 192 -12.74 9.66 3.18
N PRO A 193 -13.28 10.65 3.93
CA PRO A 193 -13.55 10.48 5.36
C PRO A 193 -14.37 9.23 5.66
N GLY A 194 -13.97 8.46 6.67
CA GLY A 194 -14.62 7.21 7.08
C GLY A 194 -14.03 5.95 6.43
N PHE A 195 -13.20 6.09 5.38
CA PHE A 195 -12.50 4.96 4.76
C PHE A 195 -11.50 4.27 5.72
N ASP A 196 -10.95 5.00 6.69
CA ASP A 196 -10.08 4.47 7.74
C ASP A 196 -10.71 3.30 8.50
N ARG A 197 -12.03 3.32 8.70
CA ARG A 197 -12.79 2.22 9.31
C ARG A 197 -12.85 1.00 8.41
N ALA A 198 -13.04 1.20 7.10
CA ALA A 198 -13.02 0.12 6.12
C ALA A 198 -11.63 -0.52 6.04
N ALA A 199 -10.57 0.31 5.98
CA ALA A 199 -9.19 -0.15 5.99
C ALA A 199 -8.84 -0.94 7.27
N ALA A 200 -9.32 -0.49 8.43
CA ALA A 200 -9.07 -1.17 9.70
C ALA A 200 -9.59 -2.62 9.74
N LEU A 201 -10.68 -2.94 9.03
CA LEU A 201 -11.19 -4.32 8.93
C LEU A 201 -10.19 -5.29 8.29
N PHE A 202 -9.29 -4.79 7.46
CA PHE A 202 -8.30 -5.60 6.74
C PHE A 202 -6.87 -5.37 7.23
N HIS A 203 -6.64 -4.47 8.18
CA HIS A 203 -5.31 -4.19 8.73
C HIS A 203 -5.20 -4.40 10.23
N GLY A 204 -6.32 -4.63 10.93
CA GLY A 204 -6.38 -4.92 12.36
C GLY A 204 -6.04 -6.36 12.73
N ASP A 205 -6.08 -6.62 14.04
CA ASP A 205 -5.88 -7.95 14.61
C ASP A 205 -6.98 -8.91 14.17
N ILE A 206 -6.62 -10.15 13.88
CA ILE A 206 -7.57 -11.16 13.43
C ILE A 206 -8.19 -11.79 14.67
N GLY A 207 -9.49 -11.55 14.87
CA GLY A 207 -10.22 -12.12 15.99
C GLY A 207 -10.09 -13.64 16.03
N LYS A 208 -9.93 -14.21 17.23
CA LYS A 208 -9.79 -15.67 17.43
C LYS A 208 -10.96 -16.48 16.87
N ASP A 209 -12.11 -15.83 16.71
CA ASP A 209 -13.36 -16.42 16.21
C ASP A 209 -13.65 -16.07 14.74
N GLU A 210 -12.67 -15.50 14.03
CA GLU A 210 -12.83 -15.00 12.64
C GLU A 210 -11.85 -15.65 11.66
N PRO A 211 -11.87 -16.99 11.53
CA PRO A 211 -10.86 -17.70 10.76
C PRO A 211 -10.91 -17.38 9.24
N THR A 212 -12.03 -16.87 8.74
CA THR A 212 -12.19 -16.40 7.34
C THR A 212 -11.57 -15.02 7.10
N ALA A 213 -11.27 -14.24 8.14
CA ALA A 213 -10.73 -12.89 7.99
C ALA A 213 -9.36 -12.87 7.28
N VAL A 214 -8.53 -13.90 7.50
CA VAL A 214 -7.24 -14.07 6.80
C VAL A 214 -7.45 -14.18 5.29
N PHE A 215 -8.41 -15.01 4.86
CA PHE A 215 -8.68 -15.24 3.44
C PHE A 215 -9.40 -14.06 2.80
N ASN A 216 -10.34 -13.43 3.50
CA ASN A 216 -10.99 -12.21 3.02
C ASN A 216 -9.97 -11.09 2.84
N ARG A 217 -9.02 -10.96 3.77
CA ARG A 217 -7.91 -10.03 3.65
C ARG A 217 -7.03 -10.35 2.44
N ALA A 218 -6.64 -11.61 2.26
CA ALA A 218 -5.84 -12.02 1.09
C ALA A 218 -6.55 -11.72 -0.23
N LEU A 219 -7.87 -11.95 -0.31
CA LEU A 219 -8.68 -11.69 -1.50
C LEU A 219 -8.85 -10.20 -1.78
N MET A 220 -9.04 -9.39 -0.74
CA MET A 220 -9.24 -7.94 -0.87
C MET A 220 -7.94 -7.16 -1.04
N GLN A 221 -6.80 -7.66 -0.57
CA GLN A 221 -5.50 -7.01 -0.79
C GLN A 221 -4.91 -7.40 -2.14
N GLY A 222 -5.03 -8.68 -2.53
CA GLY A 222 -4.59 -9.14 -3.85
C GLY A 222 -3.06 -9.11 -4.06
N ASP A 223 -2.28 -8.94 -2.99
CA ASP A 223 -0.83 -8.73 -3.04
C ASP A 223 -0.03 -9.95 -3.54
N ASP A 224 -0.59 -11.15 -3.45
CA ASP A 224 0.06 -12.42 -3.80
C ASP A 224 -0.93 -13.31 -4.57
N THR A 225 -0.60 -13.64 -5.83
CA THR A 225 -1.47 -14.43 -6.71
C THR A 225 -1.68 -15.86 -6.25
N ASP A 226 -0.66 -16.48 -5.65
CA ASP A 226 -0.74 -17.86 -5.17
C ASP A 226 -1.59 -17.92 -3.90
N LEU A 227 -1.34 -16.98 -2.98
CA LEU A 227 -2.16 -16.83 -1.78
C LEU A 227 -3.61 -16.48 -2.12
N TRP A 228 -3.83 -15.63 -3.13
CA TRP A 228 -5.17 -15.29 -3.62
C TRP A 228 -5.90 -16.53 -4.16
N ALA A 229 -5.24 -17.34 -4.98
CA ALA A 229 -5.84 -18.57 -5.54
C ALA A 229 -6.21 -19.57 -4.44
N ILE A 230 -5.35 -19.71 -3.43
CA ILE A 230 -5.59 -20.52 -2.24
C ILE A 230 -6.78 -19.99 -1.44
N ALA A 231 -6.82 -18.68 -1.17
CA ALA A 231 -7.89 -18.02 -0.44
C ALA A 231 -9.24 -18.13 -1.16
N TRP A 232 -9.24 -18.02 -2.49
CA TRP A 232 -10.44 -18.16 -3.30
C TRP A 232 -10.99 -19.59 -3.25
N LYS A 233 -10.12 -20.59 -3.43
CA LYS A 233 -10.51 -22.00 -3.31
C LYS A 233 -11.10 -22.31 -1.93
N HIS A 234 -10.49 -21.77 -0.87
CA HIS A 234 -11.02 -21.90 0.49
C HIS A 234 -12.39 -21.26 0.63
N THR A 235 -12.57 -20.04 0.10
CA THR A 235 -13.87 -19.33 0.11
C THR A 235 -14.95 -20.14 -0.61
N GLN A 236 -14.65 -20.78 -1.74
CA GLN A 236 -15.59 -21.66 -2.44
C GLN A 236 -15.95 -22.90 -1.62
N ILE A 237 -14.99 -23.50 -0.92
CA ILE A 237 -15.25 -24.63 -0.01
C ILE A 237 -16.11 -24.17 1.17
N ALA A 238 -15.77 -23.02 1.77
CA ALA A 238 -16.51 -22.43 2.86
C ALA A 238 -17.95 -22.18 2.46
N VAL A 239 -18.22 -21.56 1.31
CA VAL A 239 -19.59 -21.36 0.80
C VAL A 239 -20.35 -22.69 0.63
N LYS A 240 -19.71 -23.72 0.07
CA LYS A 240 -20.33 -25.05 -0.10
C LYS A 240 -20.63 -25.74 1.24
N LYS A 241 -19.78 -25.52 2.24
CA LYS A 241 -19.86 -26.14 3.57
C LYS A 241 -20.69 -25.34 4.58
N LEU A 242 -20.79 -24.02 4.44
CA LEU A 242 -21.44 -23.09 5.39
C LEU A 242 -22.97 -23.26 5.51
N GLY A 243 -23.55 -24.32 4.93
CA GLY A 243 -24.82 -24.88 5.42
C GLY A 243 -24.68 -25.63 6.76
N ASP A 244 -23.46 -25.97 7.19
CA ASP A 244 -23.12 -26.55 8.49
C ASP A 244 -21.79 -25.96 9.03
N PRO A 245 -21.85 -24.97 9.96
CA PRO A 245 -20.67 -24.25 10.47
C PRO A 245 -19.61 -25.13 11.16
N ALA A 246 -19.96 -26.35 11.61
CA ALA A 246 -19.04 -27.22 12.35
C ALA A 246 -17.92 -27.83 11.46
N ASP A 247 -18.16 -27.97 10.15
CA ASP A 247 -17.32 -28.75 9.21
C ASP A 247 -16.25 -27.94 8.46
N THR A 248 -16.18 -26.63 8.69
CA THR A 248 -15.22 -25.73 8.02
C THR A 248 -13.93 -25.52 8.81
N TRP A 249 -13.93 -25.78 10.11
CA TRP A 249 -12.82 -25.42 10.99
C TRP A 249 -11.53 -26.24 10.76
N SER A 250 -11.64 -27.54 10.47
CA SER A 250 -10.48 -28.42 10.26
C SER A 250 -9.70 -28.07 8.99
N ASP A 251 -10.39 -27.78 7.90
CA ASP A 251 -9.78 -27.39 6.63
C ASP A 251 -9.16 -25.99 6.70
N THR A 252 -9.83 -25.08 7.42
CA THR A 252 -9.35 -23.71 7.63
C THR A 252 -8.08 -23.69 8.49
N ALA A 253 -8.00 -24.53 9.52
CA ALA A 253 -6.81 -24.70 10.35
C ALA A 253 -5.63 -25.32 9.58
N GLY A 254 -5.87 -26.36 8.77
CA GLY A 254 -4.82 -26.98 7.95
C GLY A 254 -4.24 -26.02 6.91
N LEU A 255 -5.10 -25.17 6.34
CA LEU A 255 -4.70 -24.20 5.33
C LEU A 255 -4.04 -22.96 5.95
N LEU A 256 -4.53 -22.46 7.09
CA LEU A 256 -3.84 -21.45 7.89
C LEU A 256 -2.44 -21.93 8.29
N ALA A 257 -2.30 -23.19 8.71
CA ALA A 257 -1.01 -23.79 9.01
C ALA A 257 -0.09 -23.87 7.77
N SER A 258 -0.65 -24.07 6.56
CA SER A 258 0.12 -24.03 5.31
C SER A 258 0.60 -22.61 4.96
N VAL A 259 -0.24 -21.59 5.14
CA VAL A 259 0.11 -20.18 4.89
C VAL A 259 1.16 -19.72 5.90
N ILE A 260 0.95 -20.01 7.19
CA ILE A 260 1.93 -19.74 8.25
C ILE A 260 3.23 -20.51 7.97
N GLY A 261 3.16 -21.77 7.53
CA GLY A 261 4.32 -22.58 7.19
C GLY A 261 5.11 -22.02 6.00
N MET A 262 4.40 -21.52 4.98
CA MET A 262 5.02 -20.89 3.80
C MET A 262 5.65 -19.54 4.17
N GLN A 263 4.94 -18.70 4.93
CA GLN A 263 5.48 -17.44 5.47
C GLN A 263 6.69 -17.68 6.36
N ALA A 264 6.67 -18.69 7.24
CA ALA A 264 7.80 -19.08 8.07
C ALA A 264 8.99 -19.57 7.24
N LYS A 265 8.75 -20.29 6.14
CA LYS A 265 9.81 -20.73 5.21
C LYS A 265 10.46 -19.55 4.49
N TYR A 266 9.67 -18.59 3.99
CA TYR A 266 10.20 -17.38 3.35
C TYR A 266 10.92 -16.49 4.37
N ALA A 267 10.35 -16.30 5.55
CA ALA A 267 10.99 -15.61 6.67
C ALA A 267 12.35 -16.23 7.00
N GLY A 268 12.43 -17.56 7.11
CA GLY A 268 13.67 -18.29 7.33
C GLY A 268 14.70 -18.06 6.21
N HIS A 269 14.28 -18.12 4.94
CA HIS A 269 15.16 -17.86 3.80
C HIS A 269 15.73 -16.44 3.79
N PHE A 270 14.89 -15.43 4.00
CA PHE A 270 15.32 -14.03 4.04
C PHE A 270 16.19 -13.74 5.27
N TRP A 271 15.88 -14.37 6.41
CA TRP A 271 16.68 -14.26 7.62
C TRP A 271 18.09 -14.84 7.43
N GLU A 272 18.23 -16.06 6.92
CA GLU A 272 19.53 -16.68 6.66
C GLU A 272 20.36 -15.85 5.67
N ARG A 273 19.72 -15.36 4.60
CA ARG A 273 20.39 -14.51 3.60
C ARG A 273 20.84 -13.19 4.22
N SER A 274 20.01 -12.58 5.06
CA SER A 274 20.37 -11.39 5.83
C SER A 274 21.51 -11.61 6.79
N GLN A 275 21.54 -12.75 7.50
CA GLN A 275 22.63 -13.07 8.41
C GLN A 275 23.95 -13.23 7.65
N LYS A 276 23.95 -13.98 6.52
CA LYS A 276 25.14 -14.11 5.66
C LYS A 276 25.63 -12.75 5.16
N PHE A 277 24.73 -11.91 4.68
CA PHE A 277 25.07 -10.54 4.27
C PHE A 277 25.62 -9.71 5.42
N SER A 278 24.99 -9.74 6.60
CA SER A 278 25.44 -9.00 7.80
C SER A 278 26.80 -9.49 8.31
N ASP A 279 27.09 -10.77 8.21
CA ASP A 279 28.37 -11.36 8.64
C ASP A 279 29.50 -11.03 7.67
N GLU A 280 29.24 -11.11 6.37
CA GLU A 280 30.18 -10.71 5.32
C GLU A 280 30.48 -9.21 5.41
N ALA A 281 29.42 -8.42 5.59
CA ALA A 281 29.47 -7.00 5.88
C ALA A 281 30.37 -6.65 7.06
N GLY A 282 30.15 -7.31 8.21
CA GLY A 282 30.95 -7.11 9.41
C GLY A 282 32.42 -7.44 9.19
N ARG A 283 32.71 -8.51 8.42
CA ARG A 283 34.09 -8.90 8.06
C ARG A 283 34.77 -7.87 7.17
N LEU A 284 34.10 -7.38 6.13
CA LEU A 284 34.64 -6.35 5.22
C LEU A 284 34.91 -5.04 5.98
N TYR A 285 33.96 -4.62 6.81
CA TYR A 285 34.12 -3.44 7.66
C TYR A 285 35.33 -3.56 8.60
N GLN A 286 35.50 -4.69 9.28
CA GLN A 286 36.64 -4.88 10.18
C GLN A 286 37.97 -4.94 9.44
N ARG A 287 38.01 -5.59 8.27
CA ARG A 287 39.19 -5.63 7.42
C ARG A 287 39.63 -4.21 7.03
N ARG A 288 38.68 -3.39 6.57
CA ARG A 288 38.94 -2.01 6.13
C ARG A 288 39.34 -1.10 7.29
N ILE A 289 38.66 -1.17 8.44
CA ILE A 289 39.06 -0.39 9.61
C ILE A 289 40.47 -0.77 10.07
N ASN A 290 40.80 -2.05 10.10
CA ASN A 290 42.11 -2.49 10.57
C ASN A 290 43.25 -2.04 9.66
N SER A 291 43.02 -1.88 8.35
CA SER A 291 44.01 -1.38 7.39
C SER A 291 44.13 0.15 7.31
N MET A 292 43.22 0.90 7.94
CA MET A 292 43.18 2.37 7.86
C MET A 292 44.05 3.06 8.92
N SER A 293 44.62 4.21 8.56
CA SER A 293 45.23 5.14 9.51
C SER A 293 44.17 5.72 10.49
N PRO A 294 44.58 6.29 11.64
CA PRO A 294 43.63 6.92 12.57
C PRO A 294 42.82 8.07 11.95
N GLU A 295 43.40 8.80 11.00
CA GLU A 295 42.77 9.92 10.30
C GLU A 295 41.73 9.41 9.30
N ASP A 296 42.09 8.42 8.47
CA ASP A 296 41.17 7.78 7.52
C ASP A 296 39.99 7.11 8.25
N ARG A 297 40.23 6.50 9.41
CA ARG A 297 39.16 5.93 10.25
C ARG A 297 38.16 6.98 10.71
N ARG A 298 38.59 8.22 11.00
CA ARG A 298 37.69 9.30 11.42
C ARG A 298 36.83 9.76 10.24
N GLN A 299 37.44 9.91 9.07
CA GLN A 299 36.75 10.29 7.85
C GLN A 299 35.75 9.21 7.42
N PHE A 300 36.18 7.95 7.37
CA PHE A 300 35.31 6.79 7.09
C PHE A 300 34.11 6.70 8.05
N LYS A 301 34.31 6.94 9.36
CA LYS A 301 33.20 7.00 10.33
C LYS A 301 32.22 8.15 10.06
N LYS A 302 32.71 9.30 9.58
CA LYS A 302 31.87 10.46 9.22
C LYS A 302 31.03 10.16 7.98
N ASP A 303 31.64 9.54 6.97
CA ASP A 303 30.99 9.18 5.72
C ASP A 303 29.96 8.06 5.96
N THR A 304 30.32 7.03 6.72
CA THR A 304 29.39 5.98 7.18
C THR A 304 28.18 6.56 7.93
N ARG A 305 28.39 7.60 8.77
CA ARG A 305 27.28 8.27 9.48
C ARG A 305 26.37 9.06 8.53
N ARG A 306 26.93 9.67 7.48
CA ARG A 306 26.18 10.39 6.44
C ARG A 306 25.36 9.40 5.60
N ALA A 307 25.98 8.33 5.13
CA ALA A 307 25.32 7.24 4.43
C ALA A 307 24.23 6.59 5.30
N ALA A 308 24.46 6.35 6.58
CA ALA A 308 23.43 5.82 7.50
C ALA A 308 22.20 6.73 7.62
N ARG A 309 22.37 8.05 7.53
CA ARG A 309 21.24 9.00 7.53
C ARG A 309 20.48 8.95 6.21
N ALA A 310 21.19 8.84 5.08
CA ALA A 310 20.58 8.66 3.77
C ALA A 310 19.81 7.32 3.70
N ALA A 311 20.42 6.21 4.12
CA ALA A 311 19.80 4.90 4.19
C ALA A 311 18.53 4.90 5.09
N ARG A 312 18.50 5.63 6.21
CA ARG A 312 17.27 5.81 7.02
C ARG A 312 16.17 6.53 6.24
N GLN A 313 16.53 7.53 5.44
CA GLN A 313 15.56 8.24 4.61
C GLN A 313 15.04 7.32 3.48
N SER A 314 15.94 6.59 2.81
CA SER A 314 15.61 5.59 1.80
C SER A 314 14.74 4.47 2.36
N ALA A 315 15.02 3.96 3.57
CA ALA A 315 14.21 2.95 4.24
C ALA A 315 12.80 3.47 4.58
N ARG A 316 12.68 4.71 5.09
CA ARG A 316 11.37 5.36 5.33
C ARG A 316 10.62 5.63 4.03
N GLU A 317 11.33 5.93 2.96
CA GLU A 317 10.75 6.10 1.63
C GLU A 317 10.31 4.76 1.04
N ALA A 318 11.10 3.70 1.21
CA ALA A 318 10.73 2.34 0.86
C ALA A 318 9.52 1.87 1.67
N GLU A 319 9.46 2.11 2.98
CA GLU A 319 8.28 1.86 3.81
C GLU A 319 7.06 2.66 3.31
N ARG A 320 7.25 3.92 2.92
CA ARG A 320 6.18 4.74 2.35
C ARG A 320 5.72 4.19 1.00
N ILE A 321 6.64 3.76 0.15
CA ILE A 321 6.36 3.19 -1.18
C ILE A 321 5.67 1.84 -1.01
N LEU A 322 6.20 0.93 -0.19
CA LEU A 322 5.56 -0.34 0.15
C LEU A 322 4.19 -0.11 0.81
N GLY A 323 4.06 0.91 1.65
CA GLY A 323 2.79 1.37 2.21
C GLY A 323 1.78 1.75 1.14
N LYS A 324 2.22 2.38 0.03
CA LYS A 324 1.41 2.65 -1.17
C LYS A 324 1.15 1.42 -2.05
N PHE A 325 1.54 0.22 -1.62
CA PHE A 325 1.21 -1.02 -2.29
C PHE A 325 0.53 -2.00 -1.33
N GLY A 326 -0.09 -1.52 -0.23
CA GLY A 326 -0.63 -2.38 0.84
C GLY A 326 0.44 -3.13 1.67
N MET A 327 1.65 -3.29 1.11
CA MET A 327 2.80 -3.99 1.67
C MET A 327 3.54 -3.22 2.78
N GLY A 328 3.19 -1.97 3.08
CA GLY A 328 3.68 -1.32 4.31
C GLY A 328 3.22 -2.10 5.54
N SER A 329 2.10 -2.80 5.41
CA SER A 329 1.57 -3.75 6.40
C SER A 329 2.12 -5.18 6.26
N PHE A 330 2.97 -5.50 5.28
CA PHE A 330 3.77 -6.74 5.27
C PHE A 330 4.59 -6.85 6.57
N SER A 331 4.92 -5.70 7.18
CA SER A 331 5.46 -5.57 8.54
C SER A 331 4.54 -6.13 9.63
N ARG A 332 3.24 -5.80 9.61
CA ARG A 332 2.28 -6.20 10.64
C ARG A 332 1.67 -7.57 10.37
N LEU A 333 1.47 -7.93 9.11
CA LEU A 333 1.01 -9.26 8.71
C LEU A 333 2.05 -10.32 9.08
N MET A 334 3.36 -10.07 8.86
CA MET A 334 4.43 -10.99 9.28
C MET A 334 4.72 -10.95 10.79
N GLU A 335 4.60 -9.78 11.45
CA GLU A 335 4.72 -9.69 12.91
C GLU A 335 3.56 -10.38 13.64
N ALA A 336 2.31 -10.22 13.17
CA ALA A 336 1.12 -10.80 13.77
C ALA A 336 0.91 -12.27 13.37
N SER A 337 1.08 -12.65 12.08
CA SER A 337 0.79 -14.03 11.63
C SER A 337 1.69 -15.09 12.27
N VAL A 338 2.96 -14.76 12.55
CA VAL A 338 3.91 -15.71 13.14
C VAL A 338 3.76 -15.78 14.65
N ALA A 339 3.58 -14.64 15.34
CA ALA A 339 3.41 -14.61 16.79
C ALA A 339 2.05 -15.13 17.23
N GLU A 340 0.97 -14.69 16.58
CA GLU A 340 -0.41 -15.07 16.93
C GLU A 340 -0.77 -16.44 16.36
N GLY A 341 -0.39 -16.72 15.11
CA GLY A 341 -0.62 -18.03 14.49
C GLY A 341 0.13 -19.16 15.20
N GLY A 342 1.36 -18.93 15.66
CA GLY A 342 2.14 -19.91 16.41
C GLY A 342 1.63 -20.16 17.84
N SER A 343 1.24 -19.11 18.55
CA SER A 343 0.64 -19.22 19.90
C SER A 343 -0.76 -19.85 19.85
N TRP A 344 -1.53 -19.60 18.79
CA TRP A 344 -2.86 -20.17 18.61
C TRP A 344 -2.81 -21.65 18.18
N LEU A 345 -1.97 -22.02 17.20
CA LEU A 345 -1.83 -23.41 16.72
C LEU A 345 -1.38 -24.38 17.82
N SER A 346 -0.48 -23.93 18.71
CA SER A 346 0.02 -24.73 19.83
C SER A 346 -0.99 -24.95 20.96
N GLY A 347 -2.01 -24.10 21.07
CA GLY A 347 -3.04 -24.22 22.11
C GLY A 347 -4.26 -25.07 21.75
N LYS A 348 -4.48 -25.38 20.46
CA LYS A 348 -5.75 -25.94 19.95
C LYS A 348 -5.65 -27.31 19.28
N LEU A 349 -4.47 -27.74 18.80
CA LEU A 349 -4.30 -29.02 18.11
C LEU A 349 -3.66 -30.08 19.03
N PRO A 350 -4.39 -31.14 19.43
CA PRO A 350 -3.82 -32.22 20.23
C PRO A 350 -2.71 -32.93 19.44
N GLY A 351 -1.47 -32.90 19.95
CA GLY A 351 -0.31 -33.58 19.34
C GLY A 351 0.69 -32.66 18.64
N LEU A 352 0.37 -31.37 18.43
CA LEU A 352 1.37 -30.36 18.08
C LEU A 352 2.03 -29.83 19.36
N GLY A 353 3.08 -30.52 19.81
CA GLY A 353 3.91 -30.03 20.91
C GLY A 353 4.54 -28.66 20.57
N PRO A 354 4.83 -27.79 21.57
CA PRO A 354 5.48 -26.52 21.30
C PRO A 354 6.78 -26.75 20.52
N PRO A 355 7.11 -25.89 19.53
CA PRO A 355 8.32 -26.05 18.74
C PRO A 355 9.53 -26.11 19.66
N SER A 356 10.41 -27.09 19.40
CA SER A 356 11.58 -27.35 20.23
C SER A 356 12.38 -26.07 20.50
N SER A 357 12.63 -25.77 21.77
CA SER A 357 13.52 -24.69 22.23
C SER A 357 14.98 -24.86 21.76
N ALA A 358 15.33 -26.05 21.24
CA ALA A 358 16.61 -26.27 20.60
C ALA A 358 16.72 -25.51 19.26
N THR A 359 15.61 -25.29 18.56
CA THR A 359 15.56 -24.50 17.32
C THR A 359 15.36 -23.02 17.63
N LEU A 360 16.01 -22.14 16.85
CA LEU A 360 15.92 -20.69 17.04
C LEU A 360 14.48 -20.17 16.88
N PHE A 361 13.67 -20.82 16.04
CA PHE A 361 12.23 -20.56 15.88
C PHE A 361 11.42 -20.88 17.16
N GLY A 362 11.76 -21.98 17.86
CA GLY A 362 11.17 -22.29 19.16
C GLY A 362 11.56 -21.29 20.26
N ARG A 363 12.79 -20.74 20.21
CA ARG A 363 13.24 -19.70 21.15
C ARG A 363 12.56 -18.35 20.90
N SER A 364 12.34 -17.95 19.65
CA SER A 364 11.64 -16.70 19.32
C SER A 364 10.18 -16.73 19.74
N LEU A 365 9.52 -17.89 19.63
CA LEU A 365 8.13 -18.08 20.09
C LEU A 365 8.01 -18.13 21.62
N HIS A 366 8.99 -18.68 22.34
CA HIS A 366 8.98 -18.69 23.82
C HIS A 366 9.36 -17.36 24.47
N ALA A 367 10.12 -16.50 23.79
CA ALA A 367 10.58 -15.23 24.35
C ALA A 367 9.65 -14.03 24.08
N GLY A 368 8.51 -14.22 23.39
CA GLY A 368 7.64 -13.11 22.95
C GLY A 368 8.37 -12.12 22.02
N GLY A 369 9.43 -12.58 21.35
CA GLY A 369 10.33 -11.71 20.59
C GLY A 369 9.73 -11.32 19.24
N LYS A 370 9.41 -10.03 19.09
CA LYS A 370 9.12 -9.39 17.79
C LYS A 370 10.22 -9.80 16.78
N LEU A 371 9.88 -10.54 15.74
CA LEU A 371 10.83 -10.96 14.72
C LEU A 371 11.28 -9.74 13.91
N PRO A 372 12.58 -9.35 13.89
CA PRO A 372 13.07 -8.19 13.18
C PRO A 372 13.26 -8.44 11.67
N LEU A 373 12.41 -9.29 11.07
CA LEU A 373 12.45 -9.65 9.65
C LEU A 373 12.29 -8.42 8.74
N VAL A 374 11.45 -7.48 9.16
CA VAL A 374 11.18 -6.23 8.45
C VAL A 374 12.41 -5.32 8.44
N GLY A 375 13.04 -5.15 9.61
CA GLY A 375 14.29 -4.39 9.72
C GLY A 375 15.37 -5.00 8.83
N THR A 376 15.44 -6.33 8.78
CA THR A 376 16.34 -7.08 7.90
C THR A 376 16.06 -6.86 6.41
N VAL A 377 14.81 -6.98 5.95
CA VAL A 377 14.45 -6.79 4.52
C VAL A 377 14.67 -5.34 4.09
N LEU A 378 14.28 -4.37 4.92
CA LEU A 378 14.53 -2.95 4.67
C LEU A 378 16.03 -2.63 4.68
N THR A 379 16.81 -3.28 5.54
CA THR A 379 18.29 -3.15 5.57
C THR A 379 18.90 -3.68 4.27
N ILE A 380 18.48 -4.86 3.79
CA ILE A 380 18.96 -5.41 2.51
C ILE A 380 18.54 -4.52 1.33
N GLY A 381 17.28 -4.04 1.32
CA GLY A 381 16.78 -3.14 0.29
C GLY A 381 17.53 -1.81 0.26
N ALA A 382 17.84 -1.24 1.42
CA ALA A 382 18.63 -0.02 1.54
C ALA A 382 20.08 -0.23 1.06
N ILE A 383 20.73 -1.35 1.41
CA ILE A 383 22.07 -1.69 0.91
C ILE A 383 22.06 -1.82 -0.61
N GLY A 384 21.10 -2.54 -1.18
CA GLY A 384 20.98 -2.73 -2.62
C GLY A 384 20.72 -1.41 -3.36
N TRP A 385 19.92 -0.52 -2.77
CA TRP A 385 19.68 0.81 -3.30
C TRP A 385 20.94 1.68 -3.29
N ASP A 386 21.66 1.76 -2.17
CA ASP A 386 22.85 2.59 -2.02
C ASP A 386 23.97 2.12 -2.98
N VAL A 387 24.16 0.80 -3.11
CA VAL A 387 25.12 0.21 -4.07
C VAL A 387 24.76 0.52 -5.52
N ALA A 388 23.46 0.57 -5.87
CA ALA A 388 23.01 0.91 -7.20
C ALA A 388 23.14 2.41 -7.54
N HIS A 389 23.46 3.25 -6.55
CA HIS A 389 23.64 4.70 -6.70
C HIS A 389 25.09 5.13 -6.39
N ASP A 390 26.05 4.28 -6.75
CA ASP A 390 27.50 4.51 -6.68
C ASP A 390 28.08 4.70 -5.26
N GLU A 391 27.34 4.31 -4.20
CA GLU A 391 27.92 4.24 -2.86
C GLU A 391 28.84 3.02 -2.76
N GLU A 392 30.03 3.18 -2.15
CA GLU A 392 30.94 2.06 -1.94
C GLU A 392 30.23 0.96 -1.12
N LEU A 393 30.30 -0.28 -1.61
CA LEU A 393 29.57 -1.43 -1.07
C LEU A 393 29.72 -1.56 0.45
N ASP A 394 30.92 -1.34 0.96
CA ASP A 394 31.24 -1.42 2.38
C ASP A 394 30.79 -0.20 3.20
N VAL A 395 30.64 0.98 2.60
CA VAL A 395 30.03 2.17 3.23
C VAL A 395 28.51 1.99 3.33
N ALA A 396 27.85 1.55 2.27
CA ALA A 396 26.42 1.19 2.25
C ALA A 396 26.09 0.09 3.28
N ILE A 397 26.97 -0.90 3.39
CA ILE A 397 26.90 -1.97 4.37
C ILE A 397 27.14 -1.48 5.81
N ALA A 398 28.14 -0.63 6.04
CA ALA A 398 28.45 -0.12 7.38
C ALA A 398 27.39 0.88 7.88
N ALA A 399 26.74 1.57 6.95
CA ALA A 399 25.64 2.47 7.21
C ALA A 399 24.38 1.73 7.69
N SER A 400 24.07 0.62 7.05
CA SER A 400 22.87 -0.20 7.26
C SER A 400 22.94 -1.08 8.51
N THR A 401 24.11 -1.64 8.86
CA THR A 401 24.34 -2.37 10.12
C THR A 401 24.19 -1.50 11.39
N ARG A 402 24.18 -0.16 11.26
CA ARG A 402 23.84 0.78 12.35
C ARG A 402 22.34 1.07 12.46
N LEU A 403 21.51 0.53 11.56
CA LEU A 403 20.05 0.62 11.62
C LEU A 403 19.44 -0.44 12.54
N THR A 404 20.13 -1.57 12.72
CA THR A 404 19.63 -2.76 13.43
C THR A 404 20.08 -2.86 14.90
N LYS A 405 20.93 -1.94 15.37
CA LYS A 405 21.22 -1.81 16.81
C LYS A 405 20.09 -0.98 17.47
N PRO A 406 19.47 -1.49 18.55
CA PRO A 406 18.39 -0.80 19.25
C PRO A 406 18.81 0.56 19.81
#